data_AF-A0A7C1U6F9-F1
#
_entry.id   AF-A0A7C1U6F9-F1
#
_cell.length_a   1.000
_cell.length_b   1.000
_cell.length_c   1.000
_cell.angle_alpha   90.00
_cell.angle_beta   90.00
_cell.angle_gamma   90.00
#
_symmetry.space_group_name_H-M   'P 1'
#
loop_
_entity.id
_entity.type
_entity.pdbx_description
1 polymer ?
#
loop_
_entity_poly.entity_id
_entity_poly.type
_entity_poly.pdbx_seq_one_letter_code
_entity_poly.pdbx_strand_id
1 'polypeptide(L)' 'MIKRSHGSKDPDIIASEAALRRAARRARQIGLETGTPVYVLKKGQIVDLIEQQRRNAKAK' A
#
# COMPACT_ATOMS: atom_id res chain seq x y z
N MET A 1 -12.38 2.89 1.41
CA MET A 1 -12.62 1.45 1.67
C MET A 1 -12.10 0.71 0.45
N ILE A 2 -10.96 0.02 0.53
CA ILE A 2 -10.48 -0.80 -0.60
C ILE A 2 -11.41 -2.03 -0.62
N LYS A 3 -12.16 -2.22 -1.71
CA LYS A 3 -13.10 -3.33 -1.87
C LYS A 3 -12.34 -4.63 -1.64
N ARG A 4 -12.70 -5.36 -0.58
CA ARG A 4 -12.41 -6.79 -0.44
C ARG A 4 -12.90 -7.45 -1.73
N SER A 5 -12.10 -8.37 -2.26
CA SER A 5 -12.44 -9.29 -3.35
C SER A 5 -13.95 -9.55 -3.37
N HIS A 6 -14.63 -8.88 -4.29
CA HIS A 6 -16.07 -8.63 -4.23
C HIS A 6 -16.79 -9.88 -4.73
N GLY A 7 -16.86 -10.93 -3.91
CA GLY A 7 -17.61 -12.15 -4.25
C GLY A 7 -17.19 -12.79 -5.59
N SER A 8 -15.98 -12.51 -6.09
CA SER A 8 -15.48 -13.13 -7.31
C SER A 8 -15.29 -14.61 -7.03
N LYS A 9 -15.86 -15.46 -7.89
CA LYS A 9 -15.68 -16.91 -7.83
C LYS A 9 -14.47 -17.39 -8.63
N ASP A 10 -13.79 -16.46 -9.31
CA ASP A 10 -12.60 -16.75 -10.10
C ASP A 10 -11.42 -17.08 -9.15
N PRO A 11 -10.88 -18.31 -9.23
CA PRO A 11 -9.81 -18.76 -8.35
C PRO A 11 -8.54 -17.92 -8.46
N ASP A 12 -8.21 -17.40 -9.64
CA ASP A 12 -7.00 -16.61 -9.87
C ASP A 12 -7.15 -15.23 -9.24
N ILE A 13 -8.33 -14.62 -9.35
CA ILE A 13 -8.64 -13.35 -8.68
C ILE A 13 -8.57 -13.51 -7.15
N ILE A 14 -9.11 -14.61 -6.61
CA ILE A 14 -9.04 -14.90 -5.16
C ILE A 14 -7.58 -15.06 -4.72
N ALA A 15 -6.77 -15.82 -5.46
CA ALA A 15 -5.36 -16.05 -5.15
C ALA A 15 -4.51 -14.78 -5.28
N SER A 16 -4.88 -13.85 -6.16
CA SER A 16 -4.14 -12.61 -6.42
C SER A 16 -4.03 -11.69 -5.21
N GLU A 17 -5.00 -11.72 -4.28
CA GLU A 17 -5.02 -10.83 -3.11
C GLU A 17 -3.76 -11.00 -2.24
N ALA A 18 -3.36 -12.25 -2.00
CA ALA A 18 -2.15 -12.54 -1.23
C ALA A 18 -0.89 -12.01 -1.93
N ALA A 19 -0.81 -12.15 -3.25
CA ALA A 19 0.30 -11.65 -4.05
C ALA A 19 0.38 -10.12 -4.02
N LEU A 20 -0.75 -9.44 -4.22
CA LEU A 20 -0.85 -7.97 -4.14
C LEU A 20 -0.45 -7.45 -2.76
N ARG A 21 -0.90 -8.12 -1.69
CA ARG A 21 -0.52 -7.74 -0.31
C ARG A 21 0.97 -7.92 -0.06
N ARG A 22 1.59 -8.98 -0.58
CA ARG A 22 3.05 -9.17 -0.53
C ARG A 22 3.78 -8.04 -1.27
N ALA A 23 3.38 -7.75 -2.49
CA ALA A 23 3.98 -6.71 -3.32
C ALA A 23 3.89 -5.33 -2.64
N ALA A 24 2.71 -4.97 -2.12
CA ALA A 24 2.51 -3.70 -1.42
C ALA A 24 3.41 -3.55 -0.18
N ARG A 25 3.56 -4.61 0.62
CA ARG A 25 4.48 -4.60 1.79
C ARG A 25 5.93 -4.39 1.36
N ARG A 26 6.36 -5.07 0.29
CA ARG A 26 7.74 -4.95 -0.20
C ARG A 26 8.01 -3.58 -0.80
N ALA A 27 7.06 -3.02 -1.57
CA ALA A 27 7.16 -1.66 -2.10
C ALA A 27 7.31 -0.63 -0.98
N ARG A 28 6.52 -0.75 0.10
CA ARG A 28 6.66 0.10 1.29
C ARG A 28 8.03 -0.05 1.95
N GLN A 29 8.51 -1.28 2.12
CA GLN A 29 9.83 -1.53 2.72
C GLN A 29 10.94 -0.88 1.88
N ILE A 30 10.96 -1.13 0.57
CA ILE A 30 11.94 -0.54 -0.35
C ILE A 30 11.87 0.98 -0.27
N GLY A 31 10.67 1.57 -0.35
CA GLY A 31 10.51 3.03 -0.27
C GLY A 31 11.00 3.64 1.04
N LEU A 32 10.92 2.91 2.16
CA LEU A 32 11.51 3.35 3.43
C LEU A 32 13.04 3.27 3.42
N GLU A 33 13.59 2.20 2.86
CA GLU A 33 15.04 1.97 2.78
C GLU A 33 15.74 2.94 1.81
N THR A 34 15.12 3.20 0.66
CA THR A 34 15.72 4.03 -0.42
C THR A 34 15.25 5.48 -0.40
N GLY A 35 14.22 5.79 0.37
CA GLY A 35 13.55 7.09 0.33
C GLY A 35 12.71 7.32 -0.92
N THR A 36 12.43 6.27 -1.70
CA THR A 36 11.55 6.34 -2.89
C THR A 36 10.10 6.56 -2.47
N PRO A 37 9.37 7.53 -3.05
CA PRO A 37 7.96 7.77 -2.73
C PRO A 37 7.07 6.52 -2.94
N VAL A 38 6.09 6.33 -2.05
CA VAL A 38 5.10 5.23 -2.16
C VAL A 38 3.71 5.81 -2.02
N TYR A 39 3.00 5.91 -3.15
CA TYR A 39 1.68 6.50 -3.21
C TYR A 39 0.57 5.50 -2.92
N VAL A 40 -0.39 5.89 -2.09
CA VAL A 40 -1.62 5.11 -1.83
C VAL A 40 -2.86 5.98 -1.90
N LEU A 41 -3.99 5.37 -2.26
CA LEU A 41 -5.30 6.01 -2.17
C LEU A 41 -5.87 5.84 -0.76
N LYS A 42 -5.88 6.91 0.03
CA LYS A 42 -6.40 6.94 1.40
C LYS A 42 -7.50 7.99 1.49
N LYS A 43 -8.72 7.56 1.84
CA LYS A 43 -9.90 8.46 1.95
C LYS A 43 -10.14 9.31 0.68
N GLY A 44 -9.96 8.72 -0.51
CA GLY A 44 -10.15 9.42 -1.79
C GLY A 44 -8.99 10.34 -2.19
N GLN A 45 -7.92 10.39 -1.41
CA GLN A 45 -6.74 11.22 -1.69
C GLN A 45 -5.53 10.34 -2.00
N ILE A 46 -4.71 10.76 -2.96
CA ILE A 46 -3.40 10.16 -3.21
C ILE A 46 -2.41 10.72 -2.20
N VAL A 47 -1.73 9.83 -1.49
CA VAL A 47 -0.86 10.18 -0.36
C VAL A 47 0.46 9.45 -0.50
N ASP A 48 1.58 10.17 -0.38
CA ASP A 48 2.89 9.55 -0.22
C ASP A 48 3.11 9.09 1.23
N LEU A 49 3.22 7.78 1.41
CA LEU A 49 3.44 7.16 2.71
C LEU A 49 4.80 7.47 3.31
N ILE A 50 5.84 7.61 2.48
CA ILE A 50 7.21 7.81 2.97
C ILE A 50 7.36 9.22 3.51
N GLU A 51 6.86 10.21 2.79
CA GLU A 51 6.80 11.59 3.26
C GLU A 51 5.94 11.74 4.52
N GLN A 52 4.77 11.08 4.59
CA GLN A 52 3.97 11.07 5.82
C GLN A 52 4.73 10.50 7.02
N GLN A 53 5.46 9.41 6.83
CA GLN A 53 6.22 8.79 7.91
C GLN A 53 7.38 9.67 8.39
N ARG A 54 8.06 10.37 7.46
CA ARG A 54 9.09 11.37 7.80
C ARG A 54 8.52 12.54 8.60
N ARG A 55 7.36 13.08 8.19
CA ARG A 55 6.69 14.17 8.92
C ARG A 55 6.33 13.76 10.34
N ASN A 56 5.77 12.56 10.50
CA ASN A 56 5.41 12.03 11.81
C ASN A 56 6.64 11.81 12.71
N ALA A 57 7.78 11.40 12.14
CA ALA A 57 9.02 11.24 12.89
C ALA A 57 9.63 12.57 13.37
N LYS A 58 9.39 13.66 12.63
CA LYS A 58 9.84 15.02 13.00
C LYS A 58 8.93 15.73 14.00
N ALA A 59 7.67 15.31 14.09
CA ALA A 59 6.67 15.89 15.00
C ALA A 59 6.70 15.27 16.40
N LYS A 60 7.61 14.33 16.64
CA LYS A 60 7.83 13.63 17.91
C LYS A 60 9.19 14.03 18.47
#